data_AF-A0A965DZ18-F1
#
_entry.id   AF-A0A965DZ18-F1
#
_cell.length_a   1.000
_cell.length_b   1.000
_cell.length_c   1.000
_cell.angle_alpha   90.00
_cell.angle_beta   90.00
_cell.angle_gamma   90.00
#
_symmetry.space_group_name_H-M   'P 1'
#
loop_
_entity.id
_entity.type
_entity.pdbx_description
1 polymer ?
#
loop_
_entity_poly.entity_id
_entity_poly.type
_entity_poly.pdbx_seq_one_letter_code
_entity_poly.pdbx_strand_id
1 'polypeptide(L)'
;MKEVRFGVVDSATARRVKGDLRMTELLKRAIAQRQRTISSDFELPFGGSVLRVRPKDVLRVVREARKRTKRHNELCRAVEGELVSMLMPSMRDQEYTLATARARLREFEQFRALMFTIWPSLAPQELLHDLFGSKALLRSAGRDLFTDEEIASLHRPRAESLAQARFSDADAALLDEARHLLGPKPRKGGVLEEADEIETYGHIIVDEVQDLTPMQLRMVARRSLNGAMTVVGDIAQATGPFAPSDWRDVLNLLPKDRDARVAELSVGYRIPRQIMEFAGRLLATAAPGQTPPTAVREGDHDPRIVKVAKNDVASTVANEAGQLVSSLADGRVAIVCPDDMVEVIATALDSAAIAYGRAGSRGL
;
A
#
# COMPACT_ATOMS: atom_id res chain seq x y z
N MET A 1 -5.79 0.74 12.38
CA MET A 1 -6.01 -0.27 11.30
C MET A 1 -7.11 -1.29 11.57
N LYS A 2 -7.79 -1.31 12.74
CA LYS A 2 -8.78 -2.36 13.10
C LYS A 2 -10.02 -2.47 12.19
N GLU A 3 -10.19 -1.60 11.17
CA GLU A 3 -11.37 -1.56 10.30
C GLU A 3 -11.08 -1.79 8.80
N VAL A 4 -9.83 -2.01 8.38
CA VAL A 4 -9.52 -2.28 6.96
C VAL A 4 -9.72 -3.76 6.67
N ARG A 5 -10.52 -4.08 5.66
CA ARG A 5 -10.78 -5.46 5.23
C ARG A 5 -10.15 -5.72 3.87
N PHE A 6 -9.36 -6.78 3.76
CA PHE A 6 -8.71 -7.20 2.52
C PHE A 6 -9.51 -8.31 1.81
N GLY A 7 -9.28 -8.48 0.51
CA GLY A 7 -9.88 -9.55 -0.29
C GLY A 7 -10.22 -9.20 -1.74
N VAL A 8 -9.89 -8.00 -2.22
CA VAL A 8 -9.99 -7.68 -3.65
C VAL A 8 -8.74 -8.19 -4.35
N VAL A 9 -8.92 -8.83 -5.51
CA VAL A 9 -7.83 -9.19 -6.42
C VAL A 9 -7.75 -8.12 -7.50
N ASP A 10 -6.59 -7.49 -7.61
CA ASP A 10 -6.31 -6.49 -8.64
C ASP A 10 -5.81 -7.15 -9.93
N SER A 11 -6.08 -6.49 -11.06
CA SER A 11 -5.41 -6.81 -12.33
C SER A 11 -3.90 -6.57 -12.24
N ALA A 12 -3.12 -7.20 -13.12
CA ALA A 12 -1.68 -6.98 -13.19
C ALA A 12 -1.33 -5.49 -13.40
N THR A 13 -2.06 -4.81 -14.29
CA THR A 13 -1.90 -3.37 -14.53
C THR A 13 -2.18 -2.55 -13.27
N ALA A 14 -3.28 -2.83 -12.55
CA ALA A 14 -3.60 -2.12 -11.32
C ALA A 14 -2.53 -2.32 -10.25
N ARG A 15 -2.05 -3.56 -10.04
CA ARG A 15 -0.95 -3.85 -9.09
C ARG A 15 0.32 -3.08 -9.46
N ARG A 16 0.68 -3.05 -10.74
CA ARG A 16 1.82 -2.27 -11.24
C ARG A 16 1.63 -0.78 -10.96
N VAL A 17 0.50 -0.19 -11.36
CA VAL A 17 0.24 1.24 -11.14
C VAL A 17 0.27 1.60 -9.65
N LYS A 18 -0.34 0.79 -8.78
CA LYS A 18 -0.35 1.02 -7.33
C LYS A 18 1.04 0.93 -6.69
N GLY A 19 1.95 0.16 -7.27
CA GLY A 19 3.34 0.05 -6.82
C GLY A 19 4.23 1.24 -7.22
N ASP A 20 3.80 2.05 -8.18
CA ASP A 20 4.56 3.16 -8.76
C ASP A 20 4.61 4.40 -7.86
N LEU A 21 5.76 5.08 -7.79
CA LEU A 21 5.95 6.32 -7.04
C LEU A 21 5.06 7.48 -7.51
N ARG A 22 4.61 7.47 -8.77
CA ARG A 22 3.63 8.44 -9.30
C ARG A 22 2.34 8.46 -8.48
N MET A 23 2.02 7.38 -7.77
CA MET A 23 0.86 7.33 -6.86
C MET A 23 0.97 8.31 -5.70
N THR A 24 2.17 8.68 -5.26
CA THR A 24 2.36 9.69 -4.20
C THR A 24 1.76 11.04 -4.62
N GLU A 25 2.00 11.45 -5.86
CA GLU A 25 1.47 12.70 -6.42
C GLU A 25 -0.02 12.59 -6.72
N LEU A 26 -0.50 11.45 -7.22
CA LEU A 26 -1.92 11.20 -7.40
C LEU A 26 -2.70 11.33 -6.08
N LEU A 27 -2.18 10.76 -4.98
CA LEU A 27 -2.81 10.87 -3.65
C LEU A 27 -2.79 12.31 -3.11
N LYS A 28 -1.68 13.04 -3.31
CA LYS A 28 -1.62 14.48 -2.96
C LYS A 28 -2.68 15.29 -3.71
N ARG A 29 -2.83 15.06 -5.02
CA ARG A 29 -3.86 15.71 -5.85
C ARG A 29 -5.27 15.32 -5.41
N ALA A 30 -5.51 14.05 -5.09
CA ALA A 30 -6.79 13.58 -4.57
C ALA A 30 -7.17 14.25 -3.24
N ILE A 31 -6.19 14.47 -2.35
CA ILE A 31 -6.39 15.23 -1.10
C ILE A 31 -6.65 16.71 -1.40
N ALA A 32 -5.90 17.32 -2.31
CA ALA A 32 -6.09 18.73 -2.68
C ALA A 32 -7.50 19.00 -3.26
N GLN A 33 -8.10 18.04 -3.97
CA GLN A 33 -9.49 18.09 -4.45
C GLN A 33 -10.54 18.12 -3.32
N ARG A 34 -10.16 17.79 -2.07
CA ARG A 34 -11.01 17.88 -0.87
C ARG A 34 -10.93 19.24 -0.19
N GLN A 35 -10.02 20.10 -0.62
CA GLN A 35 -9.83 21.43 -0.08
C GLN A 35 -10.54 22.42 -1.01
N ARG A 36 -11.78 22.77 -0.67
CA ARG A 36 -12.73 23.44 -1.58
C ARG A 36 -13.17 24.79 -1.04
N THR A 37 -13.70 25.62 -1.93
CA THR A 37 -14.50 26.78 -1.56
C THR A 37 -15.99 26.45 -1.69
N ILE A 38 -16.83 27.31 -1.13
CA ILE A 38 -18.29 27.32 -1.35
C ILE A 38 -18.65 28.10 -2.63
N SER A 39 -19.79 27.78 -3.24
CA SER A 39 -20.29 28.41 -4.48
C SER A 39 -21.15 29.65 -4.23
N SER A 40 -21.78 29.75 -3.08
CA SER A 40 -22.62 30.87 -2.65
C SER A 40 -22.29 31.25 -1.21
N ASP A 41 -22.80 32.39 -0.77
CA ASP A 41 -22.64 32.82 0.62
C ASP A 41 -23.29 31.82 1.56
N PHE A 42 -22.58 31.49 2.64
CA PHE A 42 -23.08 30.69 3.75
C PHE A 42 -23.62 31.63 4.82
N GLU A 43 -24.86 31.39 5.26
CA GLU A 43 -25.52 32.15 6.32
C GLU A 43 -26.00 31.22 7.42
N LEU A 44 -25.69 31.57 8.67
CA LEU A 44 -26.06 30.81 9.86
C LEU A 44 -26.73 31.72 10.87
N PRO A 45 -28.03 31.55 11.15
CA PRO A 45 -28.69 32.21 12.27
C PRO A 45 -27.98 31.85 13.59
N PHE A 46 -27.60 32.87 14.36
CA PHE A 46 -26.82 32.72 15.57
C PHE A 46 -27.25 33.77 16.61
N GLY A 47 -28.02 33.32 17.61
CA GLY A 47 -28.65 34.23 18.56
C GLY A 47 -29.53 35.26 17.84
N GLY A 48 -29.30 36.55 18.11
CA GLY A 48 -29.97 37.67 17.44
C GLY A 48 -29.29 38.17 16.16
N SER A 49 -28.33 37.42 15.60
CA SER A 49 -27.53 37.82 14.45
C SER A 49 -27.47 36.72 13.38
N VAL A 50 -27.00 37.05 12.18
CA VAL A 50 -26.70 36.07 11.12
C VAL A 50 -25.21 36.11 10.84
N LEU A 51 -24.55 34.98 11.05
CA LEU A 51 -23.14 34.80 10.70
C LEU A 51 -23.03 34.51 9.21
N ARG A 52 -22.24 35.30 8.49
CA ARG A 52 -22.08 35.16 7.03
C ARG A 52 -20.62 34.86 6.66
N VAL A 53 -20.42 33.85 5.81
CA VAL A 53 -19.13 33.52 5.20
C VAL A 53 -19.28 33.56 3.68
N ARG A 54 -18.46 34.37 3.00
CA ARG A 54 -18.51 34.49 1.54
C ARG A 54 -17.51 33.52 0.89
N PRO A 55 -17.72 33.10 -0.38
CA PRO A 55 -16.75 32.30 -1.13
C PRO A 55 -15.31 32.84 -1.08
N LYS A 56 -15.13 34.16 -1.21
CA LYS A 56 -13.80 34.79 -1.17
C LYS A 56 -13.09 34.63 0.19
N ASP A 57 -13.87 34.59 1.27
CA ASP A 57 -13.36 34.47 2.64
C ASP A 57 -12.88 33.02 2.86
N VAL A 58 -13.67 32.03 2.43
CA VAL A 58 -13.26 30.61 2.44
C VAL A 58 -12.05 30.38 1.56
N LEU A 59 -12.04 30.92 0.34
CA LEU A 59 -10.92 30.77 -0.58
C LEU A 59 -9.61 31.30 0.00
N ARG A 60 -9.66 32.43 0.72
CA ARG A 60 -8.50 32.98 1.43
C ARG A 60 -7.99 32.02 2.50
N VAL A 61 -8.87 31.54 3.38
CA VAL A 61 -8.51 30.59 4.46
C VAL A 61 -7.90 29.31 3.89
N VAL A 62 -8.52 28.74 2.86
CA VAL A 62 -8.03 27.52 2.18
C VAL A 62 -6.65 27.75 1.55
N ARG A 63 -6.43 28.89 0.90
CA ARG A 63 -5.13 29.24 0.31
C ARG A 63 -4.04 29.42 1.36
N GLU A 64 -4.34 30.08 2.47
CA GLU A 64 -3.35 30.25 3.55
C GLU A 64 -3.04 28.91 4.25
N ALA A 65 -4.04 28.06 4.47
CA ALA A 65 -3.83 26.72 5.02
C ALA A 65 -2.92 25.85 4.13
N ARG A 66 -3.08 25.91 2.81
CA ARG A 66 -2.26 25.16 1.84
C ARG A 66 -0.78 25.54 1.84
N LYS A 67 -0.41 26.73 2.31
CA LYS A 67 0.99 27.18 2.40
C LYS A 67 1.73 26.58 3.59
N ARG A 68 1.01 26.00 4.56
CA ARG A 68 1.58 25.44 5.78
C ARG A 68 2.10 24.02 5.55
N THR A 69 3.14 23.64 6.27
CA THR A 69 3.83 22.34 6.16
C THR A 69 3.21 21.21 7.00
N LYS A 70 1.97 21.38 7.46
CA LYS A 70 1.28 20.38 8.29
C LYS A 70 0.47 19.39 7.45
N ARG A 71 0.10 18.26 8.07
CA ARG A 71 -0.76 17.23 7.45
C ARG A 71 -2.21 17.72 7.29
N HIS A 72 -2.96 17.12 6.36
CA HIS A 72 -4.30 17.59 5.97
C HIS A 72 -5.28 17.68 7.15
N ASN A 73 -5.34 16.66 8.02
CA ASN A 73 -6.25 16.64 9.17
C ASN A 73 -5.83 17.64 10.26
N GLU A 74 -4.54 17.91 10.42
CA GLU A 74 -4.06 18.96 11.31
C GLU A 74 -4.44 20.35 10.80
N LEU A 75 -4.37 20.56 9.47
CA LEU A 75 -4.79 21.79 8.83
C LEU A 75 -6.30 22.03 8.91
N CYS A 76 -7.12 20.97 8.95
CA CYS A 76 -8.57 21.07 9.17
C CYS A 76 -8.90 21.88 10.44
N ARG A 77 -8.19 21.61 11.55
CA ARG A 77 -8.35 22.35 12.82
C ARG A 77 -7.93 23.81 12.70
N ALA A 78 -6.91 24.10 11.89
CA ALA A 78 -6.43 25.45 11.67
C ALA A 78 -7.40 26.26 10.79
N VAL A 79 -7.91 25.66 9.71
CA VAL A 79 -8.96 26.22 8.84
C VAL A 79 -10.20 26.56 9.64
N GLU A 80 -10.66 25.63 10.47
CA GLU A 80 -11.80 25.87 11.36
C GLU A 80 -11.53 27.03 12.33
N GLY A 81 -10.34 27.09 12.93
CA GLY A 81 -9.95 28.19 13.81
C GLY A 81 -10.00 29.56 13.12
N GLU A 82 -9.51 29.65 11.90
CA GLU A 82 -9.55 30.90 11.12
C GLU A 82 -10.98 31.31 10.79
N LEU A 83 -11.83 30.38 10.36
CA LEU A 83 -13.23 30.66 10.08
C LEU A 83 -14.00 31.11 11.33
N VAL A 84 -13.80 30.42 12.46
CA VAL A 84 -14.40 30.82 13.73
C VAL A 84 -13.92 32.23 14.11
N SER A 85 -12.62 32.50 14.03
CA SER A 85 -12.08 33.84 14.32
C SER A 85 -12.65 34.93 13.43
N MET A 86 -12.96 34.62 12.16
CA MET A 86 -13.62 35.56 11.25
C MET A 86 -15.09 35.81 11.60
N LEU A 87 -15.77 34.83 12.20
CA LEU A 87 -17.18 34.92 12.58
C LEU A 87 -17.39 35.55 13.96
N MET A 88 -16.42 35.43 14.87
CA MET A 88 -16.49 35.94 16.25
C MET A 88 -16.95 37.41 16.37
N PRO A 89 -16.47 38.36 15.55
CA PRO A 89 -16.92 39.76 15.64
C PRO A 89 -18.43 39.96 15.40
N SER A 90 -19.09 38.99 14.75
CA SER A 90 -20.53 39.02 14.47
C SER A 90 -21.37 38.27 15.52
N MET A 91 -20.75 37.56 16.47
CA MET A 91 -21.42 36.84 17.56
C MET A 91 -21.71 37.82 18.71
N ARG A 92 -22.96 38.29 18.82
CA ARG A 92 -23.36 39.40 19.73
C ARG A 92 -24.05 38.95 21.02
N ASP A 93 -24.29 37.67 21.20
CA ASP A 93 -25.03 37.08 22.32
C ASP A 93 -24.19 37.00 23.60
N GLN A 94 -22.87 36.81 23.52
CA GLN A 94 -21.94 36.84 24.65
C GLN A 94 -20.47 36.98 24.20
N GLU A 95 -19.56 37.27 25.14
CA GLU A 95 -18.13 37.20 24.88
C GLU A 95 -17.66 35.74 24.75
N TYR A 96 -17.04 35.42 23.61
CA TYR A 96 -16.48 34.11 23.35
C TYR A 96 -14.95 34.15 23.29
N THR A 97 -14.34 33.09 23.81
CA THR A 97 -12.98 32.70 23.41
C THR A 97 -13.05 31.91 22.10
N LEU A 98 -11.93 31.77 21.38
CA LEU A 98 -11.89 30.93 20.17
C LEU A 98 -12.35 29.48 20.45
N ALA A 99 -12.02 28.95 21.63
CA ALA A 99 -12.39 27.59 22.01
C ALA A 99 -13.90 27.44 22.25
N THR A 100 -14.51 28.40 22.96
CA THR A 100 -15.95 28.37 23.26
C THR A 100 -16.80 28.71 22.04
N ALA A 101 -16.36 29.66 21.20
CA ALA A 101 -17.01 29.94 19.91
C ALA A 101 -17.00 28.71 18.99
N ARG A 102 -15.84 28.02 18.89
CA ARG A 102 -15.73 26.79 18.09
C ARG A 102 -16.67 25.70 18.62
N ALA A 103 -16.67 25.46 19.93
CA ALA A 103 -17.53 24.45 20.55
C ALA A 103 -19.01 24.73 20.24
N ARG A 104 -19.44 25.99 20.41
CA ARG A 104 -20.80 26.43 20.13
C ARG A 104 -21.18 26.29 18.66
N LEU A 105 -20.31 26.71 17.73
CA LEU A 105 -20.57 26.58 16.29
C LEU A 105 -20.69 25.12 15.83
N ARG A 106 -19.94 24.19 16.44
CA ARG A 106 -20.04 22.75 16.13
C ARG A 106 -21.39 22.11 16.50
N GLU A 107 -22.18 22.75 17.36
CA GLU A 107 -23.55 22.28 17.66
C GLU A 107 -24.48 22.44 16.46
N PHE A 108 -24.21 23.39 15.57
CA PHE A 108 -24.98 23.62 14.36
C PHE A 108 -24.59 22.64 13.26
N GLU A 109 -25.56 21.87 12.75
CA GLU A 109 -25.35 20.94 11.64
C GLU A 109 -24.87 21.66 10.38
N GLN A 110 -25.39 22.86 10.11
CA GLN A 110 -25.01 23.69 8.96
C GLN A 110 -23.52 24.04 8.99
N PHE A 111 -22.97 24.37 10.17
CA PHE A 111 -21.54 24.66 10.31
C PHE A 111 -20.68 23.41 10.14
N ARG A 112 -21.12 22.26 10.69
CA ARG A 112 -20.43 20.97 10.46
C ARG A 112 -20.45 20.59 8.98
N ALA A 113 -21.56 20.80 8.29
CA ALA A 113 -21.69 20.56 6.85
C ALA A 113 -20.81 21.51 6.02
N LEU A 114 -20.70 22.79 6.41
CA LEU A 114 -19.76 23.73 5.80
C LEU A 114 -18.32 23.21 5.93
N MET A 115 -17.91 22.85 7.14
CA MET A 115 -16.56 22.32 7.39
C MET A 115 -16.29 21.03 6.59
N PHE A 116 -17.25 20.11 6.54
CA PHE A 116 -17.14 18.90 5.73
C PHE A 116 -17.04 19.19 4.23
N THR A 117 -17.69 20.25 3.76
CA THR A 117 -17.68 20.65 2.34
C THR A 117 -16.33 21.25 1.93
N ILE A 118 -15.76 22.12 2.77
CA ILE A 118 -14.56 22.90 2.43
C ILE A 118 -13.26 22.18 2.79
N TRP A 119 -13.24 21.41 3.88
CA TRP A 119 -12.05 20.75 4.39
C TRP A 119 -12.42 19.54 5.30
N PRO A 120 -12.90 18.43 4.72
CA PRO A 120 -13.29 17.26 5.51
C PRO A 120 -12.06 16.64 6.17
N SER A 121 -12.20 16.20 7.42
CA SER A 121 -11.21 15.32 8.04
C SER A 121 -11.47 13.87 7.60
N LEU A 122 -10.44 13.23 7.06
CA LEU A 122 -10.57 11.94 6.37
C LEU A 122 -9.63 10.89 6.96
N ALA A 123 -10.11 9.65 6.97
CA ALA A 123 -9.29 8.47 7.19
C ALA A 123 -8.74 7.95 5.84
N PRO A 124 -7.60 7.23 5.83
CA PRO A 124 -7.00 6.71 4.60
C PRO A 124 -7.95 5.86 3.76
N GLN A 125 -8.73 4.98 4.41
CA GLN A 125 -9.69 4.12 3.74
C GLN A 125 -10.87 4.88 3.13
N GLU A 126 -11.29 6.00 3.73
CA GLU A 126 -12.33 6.89 3.16
C GLU A 126 -11.81 7.56 1.88
N LEU A 127 -10.56 8.05 1.92
CA LEU A 127 -9.92 8.66 0.75
C LEU A 127 -9.84 7.68 -0.42
N LEU A 128 -9.31 6.46 -0.19
CA LEU A 128 -9.17 5.47 -1.25
C LEU A 128 -10.52 4.90 -1.73
N HIS A 129 -11.48 4.69 -0.83
CA HIS A 129 -12.82 4.23 -1.20
C HIS A 129 -13.52 5.20 -2.14
N ASP A 130 -13.46 6.50 -1.83
CA ASP A 130 -14.01 7.53 -2.70
C ASP A 130 -13.27 7.66 -4.03
N LEU A 131 -11.93 7.70 -3.96
CA LEU A 131 -11.07 7.91 -5.12
C LEU A 131 -11.26 6.79 -6.14
N PHE A 132 -11.07 5.53 -5.71
CA PHE A 132 -11.21 4.38 -6.60
C PHE A 132 -12.66 4.08 -6.99
N GLY A 133 -13.63 4.59 -6.23
CA GLY A 133 -15.05 4.54 -6.56
C GLY A 133 -15.53 5.59 -7.58
N SER A 134 -14.65 6.49 -8.06
CA SER A 134 -15.04 7.57 -8.97
C SER A 134 -14.05 7.77 -10.11
N LYS A 135 -14.48 7.46 -11.34
CA LYS A 135 -13.71 7.71 -12.56
C LYS A 135 -13.34 9.19 -12.73
N ALA A 136 -14.21 10.11 -12.31
CA ALA A 136 -13.96 11.54 -12.43
C ALA A 136 -12.86 12.02 -11.46
N LEU A 137 -12.86 11.52 -10.22
CA LEU A 137 -11.79 11.83 -9.25
C LEU A 137 -10.46 11.26 -9.71
N LEU A 138 -10.45 10.01 -10.17
CA LEU A 138 -9.27 9.34 -10.72
C LEU A 138 -8.70 10.08 -11.92
N ARG A 139 -9.51 10.44 -12.92
CA ARG A 139 -9.05 11.21 -14.08
C ARG A 139 -8.50 12.58 -13.68
N SER A 140 -9.19 13.29 -12.80
CA SER A 140 -8.75 14.61 -12.34
C SER A 140 -7.44 14.55 -11.56
N ALA A 141 -7.23 13.52 -10.73
CA ALA A 141 -6.01 13.36 -9.94
C ALA A 141 -4.85 12.78 -10.75
N GLY A 142 -5.12 11.82 -11.64
CA GLY A 142 -4.14 11.10 -12.43
C GLY A 142 -3.74 11.77 -13.75
N ARG A 143 -4.42 12.86 -14.15
CA ARG A 143 -4.12 13.61 -15.37
C ARG A 143 -2.63 13.96 -15.46
N ASP A 144 -2.04 13.74 -16.62
CA ASP A 144 -0.62 14.00 -16.93
C ASP A 144 0.39 13.20 -16.08
N LEU A 145 -0.08 12.28 -15.22
CA LEU A 145 0.75 11.34 -14.45
C LEU A 145 0.68 9.94 -15.04
N PHE A 146 -0.52 9.52 -15.43
CA PHE A 146 -0.82 8.17 -15.89
C PHE A 146 -1.56 8.22 -17.21
N THR A 147 -1.44 7.15 -17.99
CA THR A 147 -2.25 6.94 -19.19
C THR A 147 -3.71 6.68 -18.81
N ASP A 148 -4.64 6.86 -19.75
CA ASP A 148 -6.06 6.60 -19.51
C ASP A 148 -6.33 5.13 -19.11
N GLU A 149 -5.54 4.19 -19.66
CA GLU A 149 -5.62 2.78 -19.30
C GLU A 149 -5.16 2.53 -17.86
N GLU A 150 -4.02 3.10 -17.46
CA GLU A 150 -3.53 3.02 -16.09
C GLU A 150 -4.55 3.60 -15.10
N ILE A 151 -5.12 4.77 -15.41
CA ILE A 151 -6.18 5.40 -14.58
C ILE A 151 -7.43 4.51 -14.52
N ALA A 152 -7.86 3.96 -15.65
CA ALA A 152 -9.03 3.08 -15.70
C ALA A 152 -8.81 1.80 -14.88
N SER A 153 -7.59 1.26 -14.84
CA SER A 153 -7.24 0.06 -14.08
C SER A 153 -7.40 0.22 -12.56
N LEU A 154 -7.30 1.45 -12.04
CA LEU A 154 -7.48 1.76 -10.62
C LEU A 154 -8.94 1.80 -10.17
N HIS A 155 -9.87 1.99 -11.11
CA HIS A 155 -11.28 2.14 -10.79
C HIS A 155 -11.90 0.80 -10.36
N ARG A 156 -12.70 0.83 -9.28
CA ARG A 156 -13.52 -0.30 -8.83
C ARG A 156 -14.94 0.14 -8.47
N PRO A 157 -15.94 -0.75 -8.57
CA PRO A 157 -17.29 -0.44 -8.10
C PRO A 157 -17.27 0.05 -6.65
N ARG A 158 -17.95 1.17 -6.39
CA ARG A 158 -18.00 1.76 -5.06
C ARG A 158 -18.90 0.90 -4.16
N ALA A 159 -18.36 0.41 -3.05
CA ALA A 159 -19.16 -0.24 -2.02
C ALA A 159 -20.15 0.75 -1.40
N GLU A 160 -21.33 0.28 -0.97
CA GLU A 160 -22.38 1.11 -0.38
C GLU A 160 -21.95 1.77 0.94
N SER A 161 -21.08 1.10 1.68
CA SER A 161 -20.51 1.60 2.92
C SER A 161 -19.05 1.20 3.08
N LEU A 162 -18.33 1.95 3.92
CA LEU A 162 -16.93 1.66 4.23
C LEU A 162 -16.75 0.28 4.90
N ALA A 163 -17.73 -0.17 5.68
CA ALA A 163 -17.72 -1.49 6.33
C ALA A 163 -17.77 -2.66 5.32
N GLN A 164 -18.42 -2.43 4.17
CA GLN A 164 -18.47 -3.40 3.08
C GLN A 164 -17.27 -3.27 2.12
N ALA A 165 -16.57 -2.13 2.13
CA ALA A 165 -15.40 -1.94 1.29
C ALA A 165 -14.35 -3.03 1.56
N ARG A 166 -13.72 -3.48 0.47
CA ARG A 166 -12.60 -4.42 0.50
C ARG A 166 -11.44 -3.80 -0.26
N PHE A 167 -10.24 -4.02 0.27
CA PHE A 167 -8.98 -3.56 -0.29
C PHE A 167 -8.18 -4.76 -0.82
N SER A 168 -7.30 -4.46 -1.75
CA SER A 168 -6.29 -5.40 -2.25
C SER A 168 -5.01 -5.27 -1.43
N ASP A 169 -4.11 -6.24 -1.54
CA ASP A 169 -2.81 -6.17 -0.88
C ASP A 169 -1.97 -4.99 -1.41
N ALA A 170 -2.11 -4.67 -2.70
CA ALA A 170 -1.45 -3.51 -3.32
C ALA A 170 -1.98 -2.16 -2.78
N ASP A 171 -3.17 -2.11 -2.17
CA ASP A 171 -3.67 -0.91 -1.51
C ASP A 171 -2.96 -0.62 -0.18
N ALA A 172 -2.26 -1.59 0.42
CA ALA A 172 -1.66 -1.42 1.74
C ALA A 172 -0.65 -0.26 1.78
N ALA A 173 0.23 -0.19 0.78
CA ALA A 173 1.21 0.91 0.68
C ALA A 173 0.54 2.27 0.39
N LEU A 174 -0.59 2.27 -0.33
CA LEU A 174 -1.36 3.49 -0.61
C LEU A 174 -2.15 3.99 0.60
N LEU A 175 -2.73 3.08 1.39
CA LEU A 175 -3.35 3.39 2.67
C LEU A 175 -2.33 3.99 3.63
N ASP A 176 -1.11 3.46 3.64
CA ASP A 176 -0.01 3.99 4.44
C ASP A 176 0.45 5.38 3.97
N GLU A 177 0.62 5.59 2.66
CA GLU A 177 0.95 6.91 2.11
C GLU A 177 -0.17 7.93 2.40
N ALA A 178 -1.44 7.54 2.22
CA ALA A 178 -2.58 8.37 2.58
C ALA A 178 -2.60 8.70 4.07
N ARG A 179 -2.27 7.75 4.96
CA ARG A 179 -2.14 7.99 6.40
C ARG A 179 -1.07 9.03 6.72
N HIS A 180 0.08 8.94 6.06
CA HIS A 180 1.15 9.92 6.20
C HIS A 180 0.71 11.32 5.76
N LEU A 181 0.05 11.45 4.61
CA LEU A 181 -0.41 12.74 4.08
C LEU A 181 -1.58 13.35 4.87
N LEU A 182 -2.50 12.50 5.33
CA LEU A 182 -3.69 12.93 6.07
C LEU A 182 -3.36 13.26 7.52
N GLY A 183 -2.51 12.46 8.18
CA GLY A 183 -2.34 12.50 9.62
C GLY A 183 -3.53 11.90 10.38
N PRO A 184 -3.47 11.85 11.72
CA PRO A 184 -4.50 11.24 12.54
C PRO A 184 -5.84 11.98 12.37
N LYS A 185 -6.93 11.20 12.28
CA LYS A 185 -8.30 11.75 12.20
C LYS A 185 -8.79 12.06 13.61
N PRO A 186 -9.12 13.32 13.95
CA PRO A 186 -9.65 13.65 15.27
C PRO A 186 -11.00 12.98 15.51
N ARG A 187 -11.19 12.39 16.69
CA ARG A 187 -12.47 11.80 17.09
C ARG A 187 -13.36 12.82 17.78
N LYS A 188 -14.53 12.38 18.27
CA LYS A 188 -15.43 13.24 19.06
C LYS A 188 -14.65 13.85 20.23
N GLY A 189 -14.77 15.17 20.40
CA GLY A 189 -13.99 15.92 21.39
C GLY A 189 -12.59 16.37 20.95
N GLY A 190 -12.14 16.01 19.74
CA GLY A 190 -10.83 16.40 19.20
C GLY A 190 -9.65 15.56 19.71
N VAL A 191 -9.95 14.40 20.32
CA VAL A 191 -8.93 13.44 20.77
C VAL A 191 -8.27 12.80 19.55
N LEU A 192 -6.94 12.78 19.57
CA LEU A 192 -6.11 12.01 18.63
C LEU A 192 -5.73 10.70 19.31
N GLU A 193 -5.78 9.59 18.57
CA GLU A 193 -5.23 8.33 19.07
C GLU A 193 -3.82 8.12 18.52
N GLU A 194 -2.89 7.76 19.41
CA GLU A 194 -1.53 7.38 19.02
C GLU A 194 -1.54 6.20 18.03
N ALA A 195 -2.52 5.31 18.15
CA ALA A 195 -2.73 4.20 17.22
C ALA A 195 -3.03 4.64 15.77
N ASP A 196 -3.32 5.92 15.53
CA ASP A 196 -3.52 6.53 14.20
C ASP A 196 -2.23 7.17 13.65
N GLU A 197 -1.15 7.26 14.43
CA GLU A 197 0.19 7.65 13.98
C GLU A 197 0.98 6.49 13.38
N ILE A 198 1.98 6.78 12.55
CA ILE A 198 2.87 5.74 12.02
C ILE A 198 3.86 5.36 13.12
N GLU A 199 3.83 4.10 13.52
CA GLU A 199 4.79 3.54 14.46
C GLU A 199 6.17 3.41 13.81
N THR A 200 7.21 3.74 14.58
CA THR A 200 8.61 3.66 14.14
C THR A 200 9.38 2.63 14.93
N TYR A 201 10.32 1.95 14.28
CA TYR A 201 11.18 0.93 14.86
C TYR A 201 12.63 1.39 14.86
N GLY A 202 13.38 0.95 15.87
CA GLY A 202 14.80 1.25 16.01
C GLY A 202 15.69 0.52 15.00
N HIS A 203 15.25 -0.62 14.48
CA HIS A 203 15.90 -1.39 13.42
C HIS A 203 14.85 -2.18 12.63
N ILE A 204 15.01 -2.26 11.31
CA ILE A 204 14.10 -2.99 10.42
C ILE A 204 14.89 -4.04 9.63
N ILE A 205 14.38 -5.27 9.57
CA ILE A 205 14.90 -6.31 8.68
C ILE A 205 13.88 -6.52 7.57
N VAL A 206 14.35 -6.51 6.33
CA VAL A 206 13.54 -6.80 5.14
C VAL A 206 14.21 -7.94 4.39
N ASP A 207 13.47 -9.03 4.20
CA ASP A 207 13.89 -10.14 3.36
C ASP A 207 13.16 -10.07 2.01
N GLU A 208 13.75 -10.68 0.97
CA GLU A 208 13.25 -10.65 -0.41
C GLU A 208 12.90 -9.24 -0.92
N VAL A 209 13.78 -8.27 -0.62
CA VAL A 209 13.53 -6.85 -0.91
C VAL A 209 13.29 -6.56 -2.41
N GLN A 210 13.81 -7.42 -3.30
CA GLN A 210 13.64 -7.31 -4.74
C GLN A 210 12.19 -7.47 -5.21
N ASP A 211 11.33 -8.11 -4.41
CA ASP A 211 9.92 -8.30 -4.74
C ASP A 211 9.03 -7.15 -4.21
N LEU A 212 9.61 -6.20 -3.46
CA LEU A 212 8.88 -5.03 -2.99
C LEU A 212 8.78 -3.96 -4.08
N THR A 213 7.56 -3.45 -4.25
CA THR A 213 7.31 -2.27 -5.10
C THR A 213 7.90 -1.00 -4.48
N PRO A 214 8.18 0.05 -5.29
CA PRO A 214 8.62 1.33 -4.77
C PRO A 214 7.72 1.93 -3.69
N MET A 215 6.41 1.80 -3.81
CA MET A 215 5.47 2.24 -2.78
C MET A 215 5.57 1.42 -1.48
N GLN A 216 5.82 0.11 -1.57
CA GLN A 216 6.08 -0.72 -0.39
C GLN A 216 7.41 -0.36 0.29
N LEU A 217 8.47 -0.09 -0.48
CA LEU A 217 9.75 0.38 0.07
C LEU A 217 9.58 1.73 0.80
N ARG A 218 8.80 2.66 0.24
CA ARG A 218 8.44 3.91 0.93
C ARG A 218 7.67 3.67 2.23
N MET A 219 6.75 2.73 2.23
CA MET A 219 6.01 2.33 3.44
C MET A 219 6.96 1.80 4.51
N VAL A 220 7.91 0.93 4.16
CA VAL A 220 8.91 0.42 5.10
C VAL A 220 9.82 1.55 5.59
N ALA A 221 10.32 2.40 4.69
CA ALA A 221 11.21 3.50 5.01
C ALA A 221 10.63 4.46 6.07
N ARG A 222 9.32 4.76 5.99
CA ARG A 222 8.62 5.61 6.99
C ARG A 222 8.59 5.05 8.41
N ARG A 223 8.80 3.75 8.58
CA ARG A 223 8.85 3.10 9.89
C ARG A 223 10.26 3.12 10.48
N SER A 224 11.28 3.52 9.73
CA SER A 224 12.63 3.60 10.28
C SER A 224 12.77 4.89 11.09
N LEU A 225 13.13 4.77 12.37
CA LEU A 225 13.34 5.94 13.23
C LEU A 225 14.63 6.71 12.86
N ASN A 226 15.65 6.01 12.37
CA ASN A 226 17.03 6.51 12.26
C ASN A 226 17.81 5.94 11.06
N GLY A 227 17.09 5.38 10.07
CA GLY A 227 17.67 4.72 8.90
C GLY A 227 18.34 3.36 9.16
N ALA A 228 18.30 2.82 10.39
CA ALA A 228 18.90 1.52 10.67
C ALA A 228 18.05 0.38 10.06
N MET A 229 18.60 -0.24 9.02
CA MET A 229 17.94 -1.30 8.27
C MET A 229 18.94 -2.39 7.87
N THR A 230 18.47 -3.64 7.83
CA THR A 230 19.15 -4.77 7.19
C THR A 230 18.24 -5.27 6.08
N VAL A 231 18.64 -5.05 4.83
CA VAL A 231 17.89 -5.51 3.66
C VAL A 231 18.61 -6.69 3.04
N VAL A 232 17.86 -7.74 2.75
CA VAL A 232 18.34 -9.01 2.21
C VAL A 232 17.50 -9.33 0.98
N GLY A 233 18.12 -9.95 -0.01
CA GLY A 233 17.46 -10.31 -1.25
C GLY A 233 18.44 -10.79 -2.31
N ASP A 234 17.90 -11.26 -3.42
CA ASP A 234 18.65 -11.66 -4.61
C ASP A 234 18.02 -10.99 -5.84
N ILE A 235 18.78 -10.07 -6.45
CA ILE A 235 18.32 -9.31 -7.62
C ILE A 235 18.01 -10.24 -8.81
N ALA A 236 18.68 -11.40 -8.95
CA ALA A 236 18.36 -12.36 -10.01
C ALA A 236 17.01 -13.04 -9.83
N GLN A 237 16.50 -13.08 -8.60
CA GLN A 237 15.25 -13.76 -8.26
C GLN A 237 14.05 -12.82 -8.30
N ALA A 238 14.24 -11.56 -8.72
CA ALA A 238 13.16 -10.59 -8.81
C ALA A 238 12.08 -11.05 -9.80
N THR A 239 10.84 -11.19 -9.32
CA THR A 239 9.71 -11.67 -10.14
C THR A 239 8.71 -10.56 -10.47
N GLY A 240 8.81 -9.41 -9.81
CA GLY A 240 7.86 -8.31 -9.89
C GLY A 240 8.05 -7.38 -11.11
N PRO A 241 7.01 -6.59 -11.46
CA PRO A 241 7.09 -5.60 -12.56
C PRO A 241 8.04 -4.43 -12.28
N PHE A 242 8.52 -4.31 -11.04
CA PHE A 242 9.50 -3.33 -10.58
C PHE A 242 10.81 -3.99 -10.13
N ALA A 243 11.14 -5.14 -10.74
CA ALA A 243 12.40 -5.83 -10.50
C ALA A 243 13.57 -4.82 -10.58
N PRO A 244 14.33 -4.60 -9.49
CA PRO A 244 15.48 -3.70 -9.51
C PRO A 244 16.55 -4.23 -10.46
N SER A 245 17.28 -3.34 -11.13
CA SER A 245 18.43 -3.74 -11.96
C SER A 245 19.68 -3.97 -11.12
N ASP A 246 19.84 -3.18 -10.06
CA ASP A 246 20.92 -3.34 -9.08
C ASP A 246 20.49 -2.88 -7.67
N TRP A 247 21.37 -3.05 -6.69
CA TRP A 247 21.13 -2.63 -5.31
C TRP A 247 20.94 -1.12 -5.15
N ARG A 248 21.46 -0.28 -6.05
CA ARG A 248 21.32 1.18 -5.96
C ARG A 248 19.86 1.58 -6.15
N ASP A 249 19.12 0.90 -7.02
CA ASP A 249 17.68 1.14 -7.22
C ASP A 249 16.90 0.98 -5.90
N VAL A 250 17.19 -0.08 -5.15
CA VAL A 250 16.58 -0.34 -3.83
C VAL A 250 17.02 0.72 -2.82
N LEU A 251 18.33 0.96 -2.70
CA LEU A 251 18.90 1.89 -1.72
C LEU A 251 18.45 3.34 -1.94
N ASN A 252 18.19 3.75 -3.19
CA ASN A 252 17.67 5.08 -3.52
C ASN A 252 16.26 5.35 -2.93
N LEU A 253 15.53 4.29 -2.60
CA LEU A 253 14.17 4.36 -2.07
C LEU A 253 14.11 4.23 -0.53
N LEU A 254 15.25 3.94 0.10
CA LEU A 254 15.39 3.79 1.54
C LEU A 254 15.92 5.09 2.19
N PRO A 255 15.80 5.22 3.53
CA PRO A 255 16.31 6.38 4.24
C PRO A 255 17.83 6.56 4.04
N LYS A 256 18.28 7.81 4.00
CA LYS A 256 19.69 8.18 3.72
C LYS A 256 20.43 8.68 4.96
N ASP A 257 19.84 8.48 6.14
CA ASP A 257 20.40 8.90 7.43
C ASP A 257 21.69 8.14 7.79
N ARG A 258 21.97 7.03 7.09
CA ARG A 258 23.16 6.19 7.27
C ARG A 258 23.72 5.75 5.92
N ASP A 259 25.04 5.60 5.85
CA ASP A 259 25.70 5.03 4.69
C ASP A 259 25.36 3.54 4.53
N ALA A 260 25.03 3.15 3.31
CA ALA A 260 24.73 1.76 2.97
C ALA A 260 26.02 0.98 2.71
N ARG A 261 26.13 -0.21 3.31
CA ARG A 261 27.16 -1.20 2.98
C ARG A 261 26.49 -2.40 2.33
N VAL A 262 26.92 -2.73 1.11
CA VAL A 262 26.51 -3.96 0.43
C VAL A 262 27.55 -5.03 0.73
N ALA A 263 27.09 -6.19 1.19
CA ALA A 263 27.91 -7.37 1.43
C ALA A 263 27.31 -8.55 0.66
N GLU A 264 28.09 -9.14 -0.24
CA GLU A 264 27.68 -10.29 -1.02
C GLU A 264 27.99 -11.59 -0.28
N LEU A 265 27.04 -12.53 -0.29
CA LEU A 265 27.20 -13.86 0.28
C LEU A 265 27.51 -14.85 -0.85
N SER A 266 28.79 -15.18 -1.03
CA SER A 266 29.27 -16.02 -2.13
C SER A 266 29.23 -17.53 -1.84
N VAL A 267 28.86 -17.95 -0.63
CA VAL A 267 28.87 -19.36 -0.21
C VAL A 267 27.47 -19.84 0.14
N GLY A 268 27.01 -20.88 -0.56
CA GLY A 268 25.70 -21.50 -0.36
C GLY A 268 25.80 -22.75 0.50
N TYR A 269 25.11 -22.76 1.64
CA TYR A 269 25.09 -23.90 2.57
C TYR A 269 23.80 -24.75 2.45
N ARG A 270 22.73 -24.17 1.91
CA ARG A 270 21.40 -24.80 1.87
C ARG A 270 21.21 -25.69 0.66
N ILE A 271 21.52 -25.16 -0.52
CA ILE A 271 21.26 -25.82 -1.81
C ILE A 271 22.47 -26.72 -2.16
N PRO A 272 22.25 -28.02 -2.44
CA PRO A 272 23.32 -28.92 -2.84
C PRO A 272 24.01 -28.50 -4.14
N ARG A 273 25.30 -28.82 -4.25
CA ARG A 273 26.16 -28.53 -5.42
C ARG A 273 25.52 -28.98 -6.73
N GLN A 274 24.99 -30.20 -6.78
CA GLN A 274 24.36 -30.76 -7.98
C GLN A 274 23.16 -29.93 -8.47
N ILE A 275 22.35 -29.41 -7.54
CA ILE A 275 21.20 -28.55 -7.87
C ILE A 275 21.67 -27.17 -8.33
N MET A 276 22.69 -26.61 -7.67
CA MET A 276 23.25 -25.29 -8.01
C MET A 276 23.90 -25.31 -9.40
N GLU A 277 24.71 -26.33 -9.71
CA GLU A 277 25.34 -26.51 -11.02
C GLU A 277 24.29 -26.68 -12.14
N PHE A 278 23.20 -27.38 -11.85
CA PHE A 278 22.09 -27.55 -12.79
C PHE A 278 21.38 -26.21 -13.06
N ALA A 279 20.99 -25.49 -12.01
CA ALA A 279 20.35 -24.17 -12.14
C ALA A 279 21.28 -23.14 -12.80
N GLY A 280 22.58 -23.20 -12.53
CA GLY A 280 23.59 -22.32 -13.11
C GLY A 280 23.64 -22.35 -14.65
N ARG A 281 23.20 -23.44 -15.28
CA ARG A 281 23.07 -23.53 -16.75
C ARG A 281 22.06 -22.54 -17.33
N LEU A 282 21.08 -22.10 -16.53
CA LEU A 282 20.07 -21.11 -16.93
C LEU A 282 20.49 -19.68 -16.61
N LEU A 283 21.43 -19.45 -15.69
CA LEU A 283 21.81 -18.10 -15.24
C LEU A 283 22.32 -17.22 -16.40
N ALA A 284 23.08 -17.79 -17.32
CA ALA A 284 23.59 -17.06 -18.49
C ALA A 284 22.46 -16.44 -19.35
N THR A 285 21.27 -17.05 -19.35
CA THR A 285 20.10 -16.57 -20.08
C THR A 285 19.17 -15.75 -19.18
N ALA A 286 18.97 -16.18 -17.93
CA ALA A 286 17.97 -15.61 -17.02
C ALA A 286 18.47 -14.34 -16.30
N ALA A 287 19.74 -14.29 -15.92
CA ALA A 287 20.35 -13.16 -15.21
C ALA A 287 21.81 -12.95 -15.67
N PRO A 288 22.03 -12.44 -16.89
CA PRO A 288 23.38 -12.21 -17.42
C PRO A 288 24.19 -11.29 -16.50
N GLY A 289 25.40 -11.71 -16.14
CA GLY A 289 26.31 -10.93 -15.29
C GLY A 289 26.30 -11.32 -13.81
N GLN A 290 25.41 -12.23 -13.39
CA GLN A 290 25.45 -12.80 -12.05
C GLN A 290 26.30 -14.06 -11.97
N THR A 291 26.99 -14.23 -10.84
CA THR A 291 27.80 -15.41 -10.57
C THR A 291 27.05 -16.27 -9.54
N PRO A 292 26.82 -17.57 -9.80
CA PRO A 292 26.20 -18.44 -8.82
C PRO A 292 27.06 -18.54 -7.55
N PRO A 293 26.45 -18.64 -6.36
CA PRO A 293 27.20 -18.88 -5.15
C PRO A 293 27.87 -20.27 -5.19
N THR A 294 29.02 -20.38 -4.53
CA THR A 294 29.73 -21.65 -4.38
C THR A 294 28.99 -22.52 -3.37
N ALA A 295 28.37 -23.59 -3.84
CA ALA A 295 27.71 -24.57 -2.99
C ALA A 295 28.75 -25.48 -2.32
N VAL A 296 28.76 -25.52 -0.98
CA VAL A 296 29.69 -26.35 -0.20
C VAL A 296 29.08 -27.67 0.30
N ARG A 297 27.77 -27.82 0.12
CA ARG A 297 27.02 -29.03 0.48
C ARG A 297 26.92 -29.94 -0.73
N GLU A 298 27.30 -31.20 -0.57
CA GLU A 298 26.99 -32.26 -1.55
C GLU A 298 25.66 -32.92 -1.17
N GLY A 299 24.79 -33.13 -2.17
CA GLY A 299 23.53 -33.85 -2.00
C GLY A 299 23.69 -35.32 -2.35
N ASP A 300 22.71 -36.13 -1.95
CA ASP A 300 22.76 -37.59 -2.21
C ASP A 300 22.30 -37.95 -3.64
N HIS A 301 21.64 -37.03 -4.34
CA HIS A 301 21.01 -37.30 -5.64
C HIS A 301 21.19 -36.14 -6.62
N ASP A 302 21.37 -36.48 -7.89
CA ASP A 302 21.36 -35.52 -9.01
C ASP A 302 19.92 -35.13 -9.42
N PRO A 303 19.72 -33.92 -9.98
CA PRO A 303 18.44 -33.54 -10.57
C PRO A 303 18.05 -34.50 -11.71
N ARG A 304 16.79 -34.95 -11.71
CA ARG A 304 16.22 -35.81 -12.75
C ARG A 304 15.33 -34.98 -13.70
N ILE A 305 15.52 -35.17 -15.01
CA ILE A 305 14.60 -34.67 -16.04
C ILE A 305 13.81 -35.86 -16.58
N VAL A 306 12.49 -35.84 -16.40
CA VAL A 306 11.58 -36.88 -16.91
C VAL A 306 10.81 -36.34 -18.10
N LYS A 307 11.01 -36.92 -19.28
CA LYS A 307 10.28 -36.55 -20.49
C LYS A 307 8.94 -37.29 -20.51
N VAL A 308 7.85 -36.54 -20.60
CA VAL A 308 6.48 -37.05 -20.58
C VAL A 308 5.68 -36.50 -21.75
N ALA A 309 4.65 -37.23 -22.20
CA ALA A 309 3.69 -36.65 -23.13
C ALA A 309 2.85 -35.59 -22.40
N LYS A 310 2.39 -34.56 -23.12
CA LYS A 310 1.66 -33.43 -22.52
C LYS A 310 0.45 -33.87 -21.69
N ASN A 311 -0.25 -34.91 -22.13
CA ASN A 311 -1.45 -35.42 -21.47
C ASN A 311 -1.13 -36.23 -20.20
N ASP A 312 0.12 -36.68 -20.05
CA ASP A 312 0.55 -37.54 -18.93
C ASP A 312 1.30 -36.75 -17.85
N VAL A 313 1.43 -35.42 -17.99
CA VAL A 313 2.19 -34.60 -17.05
C VAL A 313 1.61 -34.70 -15.64
N ALA A 314 0.30 -34.49 -15.49
CA ALA A 314 -0.33 -34.46 -14.17
C ALA A 314 -0.27 -35.82 -13.44
N SER A 315 -0.54 -36.91 -14.15
CA SER A 315 -0.44 -38.27 -13.60
C SER A 315 1.00 -38.63 -13.24
N THR A 316 1.97 -38.24 -14.08
CA THR A 316 3.39 -38.48 -13.78
C THR A 316 3.86 -37.68 -12.56
N VAL A 317 3.46 -36.40 -12.44
CA VAL A 317 3.77 -35.56 -11.27
C VAL A 317 3.21 -36.18 -10.00
N ALA A 318 1.95 -36.65 -10.01
CA ALA A 318 1.36 -37.31 -8.86
C ALA A 318 2.15 -38.58 -8.47
N ASN A 319 2.49 -39.43 -9.44
CA ASN A 319 3.27 -40.64 -9.18
C ASN A 319 4.66 -40.35 -8.58
N GLU A 320 5.42 -39.40 -9.15
CA GLU A 320 6.74 -39.02 -8.62
C GLU A 320 6.62 -38.38 -7.22
N ALA A 321 5.61 -37.55 -6.99
CA ALA A 321 5.35 -36.99 -5.66
C ALA A 321 5.05 -38.07 -4.62
N GLY A 322 4.22 -39.06 -4.96
CA GLY A 322 3.90 -40.17 -4.06
C GLY A 322 5.12 -41.03 -3.72
N GLN A 323 6.01 -41.25 -4.70
CA GLN A 323 7.28 -41.94 -4.47
C GLN A 323 8.19 -41.15 -3.53
N LEU A 324 8.35 -39.83 -3.77
CA LEU A 324 9.16 -38.96 -2.93
C LEU A 324 8.64 -38.91 -1.49
N VAL A 325 7.34 -38.70 -1.29
CA VAL A 325 6.71 -38.68 0.04
C VAL A 325 6.95 -40.01 0.78
N SER A 326 6.83 -41.13 0.09
CA SER A 326 7.04 -42.46 0.69
C SER A 326 8.51 -42.73 1.04
N SER A 327 9.45 -42.19 0.26
CA SER A 327 10.89 -42.38 0.46
C SER A 327 11.51 -41.44 1.50
N LEU A 328 10.87 -40.30 1.76
CA LEU A 328 11.39 -39.25 2.62
C LEU A 328 10.70 -39.27 3.99
N ALA A 329 11.26 -40.05 4.94
CA ALA A 329 10.67 -40.26 6.27
C ALA A 329 10.28 -38.95 7.00
N ASP A 330 11.10 -37.90 6.91
CA ASP A 330 10.86 -36.57 7.51
C ASP A 330 11.00 -35.41 6.50
N GLY A 331 10.96 -35.71 5.20
CA GLY A 331 11.17 -34.71 4.15
C GLY A 331 9.89 -33.97 3.78
N ARG A 332 10.05 -32.81 3.13
CA ARG A 332 8.94 -32.05 2.55
C ARG A 332 9.04 -32.11 1.02
N VAL A 333 7.92 -32.40 0.38
CA VAL A 333 7.80 -32.37 -1.09
C VAL A 333 6.96 -31.16 -1.47
N ALA A 334 7.45 -30.37 -2.41
CA ALA A 334 6.73 -29.24 -2.98
C ALA A 334 6.61 -29.42 -4.50
N ILE A 335 5.44 -29.11 -5.05
CA ILE A 335 5.19 -29.10 -6.48
C ILE A 335 5.05 -27.64 -6.91
N VAL A 336 5.91 -27.21 -7.82
CA VAL A 336 5.85 -25.86 -8.42
C VAL A 336 5.38 -26.03 -9.86
N CYS A 337 4.28 -25.36 -10.22
CA CYS A 337 3.67 -25.44 -11.54
C CYS A 337 3.02 -24.11 -11.94
N PRO A 338 2.78 -23.88 -13.24
CA PRO A 338 1.99 -22.75 -13.71
C PRO A 338 0.56 -22.75 -13.13
N ASP A 339 -0.03 -21.57 -12.95
CA ASP A 339 -1.35 -21.39 -12.32
C ASP A 339 -2.45 -22.22 -12.99
N ASP A 340 -2.41 -22.36 -14.32
CA ASP A 340 -3.39 -23.10 -15.10
C ASP A 340 -3.29 -24.63 -14.95
N MET A 341 -2.19 -25.13 -14.38
CA MET A 341 -1.97 -26.55 -14.12
C MET A 341 -2.36 -26.97 -12.71
N VAL A 342 -2.57 -26.03 -11.79
CA VAL A 342 -2.80 -26.31 -10.37
C VAL A 342 -4.00 -27.25 -10.16
N GLU A 343 -5.15 -26.96 -10.79
CA GLU A 343 -6.36 -27.78 -10.62
C GLU A 343 -6.21 -29.18 -11.25
N VAL A 344 -5.51 -29.27 -12.38
CA VAL A 344 -5.29 -30.55 -13.07
C VAL A 344 -4.35 -31.44 -12.25
N ILE A 345 -3.28 -30.86 -11.69
CA ILE A 345 -2.34 -31.58 -10.81
C ILE A 345 -3.02 -31.98 -9.51
N ALA A 346 -3.79 -31.09 -8.89
CA ALA A 346 -4.58 -31.38 -7.70
C ALA A 346 -5.51 -32.58 -7.89
N THR A 347 -6.26 -32.60 -9.00
CA THR A 347 -7.14 -33.73 -9.35
C THR A 347 -6.36 -35.05 -9.50
N ALA A 348 -5.15 -35.01 -10.06
CA ALA A 348 -4.29 -36.18 -10.19
C ALA A 348 -3.75 -36.68 -8.84
N LEU A 349 -3.39 -35.76 -7.93
CA LEU A 349 -2.99 -36.09 -6.56
C LEU A 349 -4.13 -36.73 -5.78
N ASP A 350 -5.35 -36.18 -5.88
CA ASP A 350 -6.57 -36.74 -5.27
C ASP A 350 -6.86 -38.14 -5.81
N SER A 351 -6.75 -38.33 -7.13
CA SER A 351 -6.94 -39.63 -7.78
C SER A 351 -5.90 -40.67 -7.35
N ALA A 352 -4.68 -40.22 -7.01
CA ALA A 352 -3.61 -41.06 -6.49
C ALA A 352 -3.63 -41.20 -4.94
N ALA A 353 -4.63 -40.61 -4.27
CA ALA A 353 -4.76 -40.57 -2.81
C ALA A 353 -3.54 -39.99 -2.08
N ILE A 354 -2.89 -38.98 -2.66
CA ILE A 354 -1.75 -38.29 -2.07
C ILE A 354 -2.25 -37.07 -1.30
N ALA A 355 -1.97 -37.00 0.00
CA ALA A 355 -2.32 -35.85 0.82
C ALA A 355 -1.46 -34.63 0.45
N TYR A 356 -2.11 -33.46 0.24
CA TYR A 356 -1.43 -32.21 -0.08
C TYR A 356 -2.12 -30.99 0.53
N GLY A 357 -1.38 -29.90 0.65
CA GLY A 357 -1.88 -28.55 0.91
C GLY A 357 -1.66 -27.65 -0.30
N ARG A 358 -2.48 -26.61 -0.46
CA ARG A 358 -2.30 -25.60 -1.51
C ARG A 358 -1.70 -24.34 -0.90
N ALA A 359 -0.56 -23.90 -1.40
CA ALA A 359 0.00 -22.61 -1.03
C ALA A 359 -0.95 -21.50 -1.53
N GLY A 360 -1.56 -20.77 -0.60
CA GLY A 360 -2.35 -19.57 -0.89
C GLY A 360 -1.58 -18.29 -0.56
N SER A 361 -2.14 -17.14 -0.92
CA SER A 361 -1.59 -15.81 -0.57
C SER A 361 -1.53 -15.53 0.94
N ARG A 362 -2.03 -16.45 1.78
CA ARG A 362 -1.99 -16.40 3.25
C ARG A 362 -1.10 -17.48 3.89
N GLY A 363 -0.35 -18.24 3.10
CA GLY A 363 0.49 -19.35 3.55
C GLY A 363 0.00 -20.73 3.06
N LEU A 364 0.74 -21.77 3.46
CA LEU A 364 0.39 -23.18 3.29
C LEU A 364 -0.74 -23.62 4.23
#